data_AF-A0A3D1ZVG8-F1
#
_entry.id   AF-A0A3D1ZVG8-F1
#
_cell.length_a   1.000
_cell.length_b   1.000
_cell.length_c   1.000
_cell.angle_alpha   90.00
_cell.angle_beta   90.00
_cell.angle_gamma   90.00
#
_symmetry.space_group_name_H-M   'P 1'
#
loop_
_entity.id
_entity.type
_entity.pdbx_description
1 polymer ?
#
loop_
_entity_poly.entity_id
_entity_poly.type
_entity_poly.pdbx_seq_one_letter_code
_entity_poly.pdbx_strand_id
1 'polypeptide(L)' 'MSAAQLPPLSLYIHIPWCLQKCPYCDFNSHASHGESVPEEEYVDCLLRDLQSEMALVQGRP' A
#
# COMPACT_ATOMS: atom_id res chain seq x y z
N MET A 1 -18.23 28.96 9.85
CA MET A 1 -17.08 28.57 9.02
C MET A 1 -17.48 27.32 8.27
N SER A 2 -17.48 27.35 6.94
CA SER A 2 -17.78 26.16 6.14
C SER A 2 -16.65 25.16 6.32
N ALA A 3 -16.94 23.97 6.83
CA ALA A 3 -15.97 22.87 6.82
C ALA A 3 -15.65 22.55 5.35
N ALA A 4 -14.38 22.66 4.96
CA ALA A 4 -13.98 22.33 3.61
C ALA A 4 -14.27 20.84 3.34
N GLN A 5 -15.02 20.55 2.28
CA GLN A 5 -15.30 19.19 1.83
C GLN A 5 -13.99 18.53 1.39
N LEU A 6 -13.67 17.36 1.96
CA LEU A 6 -12.52 16.56 1.53
C LEU A 6 -12.78 15.95 0.14
N PRO A 7 -11.75 15.73 -0.69
CA PRO A 7 -11.90 15.07 -1.98
C PRO A 7 -12.37 13.61 -1.82
N PRO A 8 -12.86 12.97 -2.91
CA PRO A 8 -13.09 11.53 -2.95
C PRO A 8 -11.90 10.74 -2.42
N LEU A 9 -12.17 9.59 -1.81
CA LEU A 9 -11.14 8.73 -1.26
C LEU A 9 -10.35 8.07 -2.39
N SER A 10 -9.05 7.93 -2.21
CA SER A 10 -8.19 7.11 -3.05
C SER A 10 -7.40 6.14 -2.18
N LEU A 11 -7.05 4.99 -2.77
CA LEU A 11 -6.25 3.96 -2.13
C LEU A 11 -4.93 3.81 -2.89
N TYR A 12 -3.82 3.86 -2.15
CA TYR A 12 -2.50 3.54 -2.65
C TYR A 12 -2.01 2.27 -1.94
N ILE A 13 -1.59 1.27 -2.71
CA ILE A 13 -0.98 0.06 -2.20
C ILE A 13 0.45 -0.02 -2.74
N HIS A 14 1.41 -0.13 -1.84
CA HIS A 14 2.82 -0.19 -2.19
C HIS A 14 3.27 -1.63 -2.39
N ILE A 15 3.74 -2.05 -3.57
CA ILE A 15 4.27 -3.41 -3.78
C ILE A 15 5.80 -3.36 -3.77
N PRO A 16 6.48 -3.79 -2.69
CA PRO A 16 7.90 -3.55 -2.50
C PRO A 16 8.80 -4.64 -3.11
N TRP A 17 8.34 -5.43 -4.09
CA TRP A 17 9.16 -6.51 -4.68
C TRP A 17 9.43 -6.31 -6.16
N CYS A 18 10.65 -6.65 -6.56
CA CYS A 18 11.09 -6.70 -7.95
C CYS A 18 11.89 -7.99 -8.16
N LEU A 19 11.89 -8.56 -9.36
CA LEU A 19 12.74 -9.72 -9.66
C LEU A 19 14.23 -9.41 -9.41
N GLN A 20 14.64 -8.19 -9.73
CA GLN A 20 15.98 -7.65 -9.49
C GLN A 20 15.90 -6.15 -9.22
N LYS A 21 16.88 -5.59 -8.50
CA LYS A 21 16.98 -4.15 -8.26
C LYS A 21 17.89 -3.50 -9.30
N CYS A 22 17.38 -2.53 -10.06
CA CYS A 22 18.18 -1.82 -11.06
C CYS A 22 19.23 -0.91 -10.38
N PRO A 23 20.40 -0.67 -11.02
CA PRO A 23 21.47 0.17 -10.43
C PRO A 23 21.07 1.61 -10.15
N TYR A 24 20.03 2.11 -10.83
CA TYR A 24 19.49 3.46 -10.68
C TYR A 24 18.19 3.49 -9.87
N CYS A 25 17.71 2.34 -9.37
CA CYS A 25 16.41 2.24 -8.71
C CYS A 25 16.46 2.88 -7.32
N ASP A 26 15.70 3.96 -7.12
CA ASP A 26 15.50 4.64 -5.84
C ASP A 26 14.16 4.28 -5.17
N PHE A 27 13.34 3.46 -5.83
CA PHE A 27 12.10 2.98 -5.25
C PHE A 27 12.38 2.15 -3.99
N ASN A 28 11.47 2.28 -3.03
CA ASN A 28 11.42 1.39 -1.88
C ASN A 28 10.99 0.01 -2.38
N SER A 29 11.96 -0.81 -2.76
CA SER A 29 11.73 -2.15 -3.24
C SER A 29 12.91 -3.06 -2.92
N HIS A 30 12.62 -4.35 -2.88
CA HIS A 30 13.54 -5.42 -2.56
C HIS A 30 13.59 -6.39 -3.74
N ALA A 31 14.80 -6.80 -4.10
CA ALA A 31 14.98 -7.85 -5.08
C ALA A 31 14.58 -9.19 -4.45
N SER A 32 13.62 -9.90 -5.04
CA SER A 32 13.29 -11.27 -4.64
C SER A 32 14.25 -12.30 -5.22
N HIS A 33 15.06 -11.95 -6.23
CA HIS A 33 16.03 -12.85 -6.87
C HIS A 33 15.45 -14.20 -7.34
N GLY A 34 14.14 -14.23 -7.64
CA GLY A 34 13.43 -15.47 -8.01
C GLY A 34 12.94 -16.31 -6.84
N GLU A 35 13.13 -15.85 -5.60
CA GLU A 35 12.47 -16.40 -4.42
C GLU A 35 10.97 -16.08 -4.43
N SER A 36 10.18 -16.96 -3.80
CA SER A 36 8.74 -16.75 -3.62
C SER A 36 8.48 -15.57 -2.68
N VAL A 37 7.67 -14.62 -3.12
CA VAL A 37 7.18 -13.52 -2.27
C VAL A 37 6.10 -14.06 -1.33
N PRO A 38 6.05 -13.65 -0.05
CA PRO A 38 5.00 -14.06 0.88
C PRO A 38 3.69 -13.30 0.60
N GLU A 39 3.05 -13.61 -0.53
CA GLU A 39 1.86 -12.90 -1.02
C GLU A 39 0.69 -12.96 -0.03
N GLU A 40 0.40 -14.14 0.52
CA GLU A 40 -0.71 -14.34 1.46
C GLU A 40 -0.51 -13.53 2.75
N GLU A 41 0.65 -13.66 3.38
CA GLU A 41 0.98 -12.92 4.60
C GLU A 41 0.98 -11.41 4.37
N TYR A 42 1.41 -10.97 3.19
CA TYR A 42 1.39 -9.56 2.81
C TYR A 42 -0.03 -9.02 2.70
N VAL A 43 -0.92 -9.75 2.00
CA VAL A 43 -2.34 -9.36 1.87
C VAL A 43 -3.00 -9.33 3.25
N ASP A 44 -2.72 -10.31 4.12
CA ASP A 44 -3.24 -10.33 5.49
C ASP A 44 -2.76 -9.13 6.32
N CYS A 45 -1.53 -8.66 6.10
CA CYS A 45 -1.06 -7.42 6.72
C CYS A 45 -1.82 -6.19 6.19
N LEU A 46 -1.97 -6.07 4.86
CA LEU A 46 -2.72 -4.97 4.25
C LEU A 46 -4.17 -4.88 4.74
N LEU A 47 -4.84 -6.03 4.88
CA LEU A 47 -6.21 -6.09 5.38
C LEU A 47 -6.30 -5.66 6.84
N ARG A 48 -5.33 -6.05 7.69
CA ARG A 48 -5.27 -5.61 9.09
C ARG A 48 -5.02 -4.11 9.21
N ASP A 49 -4.12 -3.56 8.41
CA ASP A 49 -3.84 -2.13 8.37
C ASP A 49 -5.10 -1.35 7.94
N LEU A 50 -5.75 -1.78 6.85
CA LEU A 50 -6.99 -1.18 6.37
C LEU A 50 -8.11 -1.22 7.42
N GLN A 51 -8.25 -2.33 8.15
CA GLN A 51 -9.23 -2.44 9.24
C GLN A 51 -8.94 -1.41 10.36
N SER A 52 -7.66 -1.20 10.70
CA SER A 52 -7.27 -0.22 11.73
C SER A 52 -7.55 1.23 11.30
N GLU A 53 -7.51 1.50 9.99
CA GLU A 53 -7.68 2.83 9.40
C GLU A 53 -9.12 3.14 8.97
N MET A 54 -10.05 2.20 9.15
CA MET A 54 -11.44 2.32 8.66
C MET A 54 -12.14 3.62 9.13
N ALA A 55 -11.81 4.13 10.32
CA ALA A 55 -12.35 5.39 10.84
C ALA A 55 -11.96 6.63 10.00
N LEU A 56 -10.84 6.56 9.27
CA LEU A 56 -10.33 7.64 8.42
C LEU A 56 -11.06 7.75 7.07
N VAL A 57 -11.80 6.70 6.67
CA VAL A 57 -12.58 6.66 5.42
C VAL A 57 -13.71 7.70 5.46
N GLN A 58 -14.36 7.87 6.61
CA GLN A 58 -15.42 8.88 6.85
C GLN A 58 -16.57 8.84 5.82
N GLY A 59 -16.87 7.66 5.25
CA GLY A 59 -17.92 7.48 4.24
C GLY A 59 -17.65 8.22 2.92
N ARG A 60 -16.39 8.57 2.64
CA ARG A 60 -16.01 9.22 1.38
C ARG A 60 -16.16 8.24 0.20
N PRO A 61 -16.69 8.72 -0.94
CA PRO A 61 -16.84 7.91 -2.14
C PRO A 61 -15.49 7.55 -2.76
#